data_AF-A0A3D0CZG8-F1
#
_entry.id   AF-A0A3D0CZG8-F1
#
_cell.length_a   1.000
_cell.length_b   1.000
_cell.length_c   1.000
_cell.angle_alpha   90.00
_cell.angle_beta   90.00
_cell.angle_gamma   90.00
#
_symmetry.space_group_name_H-M   'P 1'
#
loop_
_entity.id
_entity.type
_entity.pdbx_description
1 polymer ?
#
loop_
_entity_poly.entity_id
_entity_poly.type
_entity_poly.pdbx_seq_one_letter_code
_entity_poly.pdbx_strand_id
1 'polypeptide(L)'
;MNVETLLYLIPLLGAAGLIYTWLKSAWVTRQPAGTDRMVRIATAIQSGAMAFLRAEYRVLAIFVTCVAVLLAWSGASQAGSSPLVAVAFV
;
A
#
# COMPACT_ATOMS: atom_id res chain seq x y z
N MET A 1 -19.25 24.40 -0.83
CA MET A 1 -17.94 23.79 -1.19
C MET A 1 -18.11 23.24 -2.59
N ASN A 2 -17.34 23.75 -3.56
CA ASN A 2 -17.55 23.42 -4.97
C ASN A 2 -16.67 22.22 -5.37
N VAL A 3 -17.04 21.55 -6.46
CA VAL A 3 -16.35 20.33 -6.93
C VAL A 3 -14.86 20.59 -7.18
N GLU A 4 -14.48 21.75 -7.71
CA GLU A 4 -13.07 22.08 -7.93
C GLU A 4 -12.26 22.16 -6.63
N THR A 5 -12.85 22.69 -5.55
CA THR A 5 -12.21 22.71 -4.24
C THR A 5 -12.00 21.29 -3.71
N LEU A 6 -12.96 20.39 -3.93
CA LEU A 6 -12.84 18.98 -3.56
C LEU A 6 -11.73 18.26 -4.32
N LEU A 7 -11.57 18.54 -5.63
CA LEU A 7 -10.54 17.93 -6.47
C LEU A 7 -9.12 18.21 -5.96
N TYR A 8 -8.87 19.40 -5.41
CA TYR A 8 -7.57 19.72 -4.80
C TYR A 8 -7.45 19.27 -3.35
N LEU A 9 -8.55 19.30 -2.58
CA LEU A 9 -8.53 18.98 -1.16
C LEU A 9 -8.28 17.49 -0.89
N ILE A 10 -8.85 16.59 -1.70
CA ILE A 10 -8.71 15.13 -1.53
C ILE A 10 -7.25 14.67 -1.56
N PRO A 11 -6.44 14.95 -2.61
CA PRO A 11 -5.04 14.54 -2.63
C PRO A 11 -4.22 15.24 -1.55
N LEU A 12 -4.54 16.49 -1.21
CA LEU A 12 -3.86 17.24 -0.15
C LEU A 12 -4.06 16.59 1.23
N LEU A 13 -5.28 16.13 1.53
CA LEU A 13 -5.57 15.37 2.75
C LEU A 13 -4.87 14.01 2.75
N GLY A 14 -4.79 13.32 1.61
CA GLY A 14 -4.01 12.09 1.47
C GLY A 14 -2.53 12.31 1.80
N ALA A 15 -1.93 13.37 1.24
CA ALA A 15 -0.55 13.75 1.54
C ALA A 15 -0.35 14.12 3.01
N ALA A 16 -1.27 14.90 3.60
CA ALA A 16 -1.24 15.23 5.02
C ALA A 16 -1.30 13.97 5.92
N GLY A 17 -2.13 12.98 5.55
CA GLY A 17 -2.20 11.69 6.23
C GLY A 17 -0.89 10.90 6.17
N LEU A 18 -0.22 10.89 5.01
CA LEU A 18 1.10 10.27 4.86
C LEU A 18 2.17 10.98 5.70
N ILE A 19 2.18 12.31 5.70
CA ILE A 19 3.10 13.12 6.52
C ILE A 19 2.87 12.81 8.00
N TYR A 20 1.62 12.80 8.46
CA TYR A 20 1.29 12.47 9.84
C TYR A 20 1.77 11.06 10.22
N THR A 21 1.49 10.06 9.38
CA THR A 21 1.91 8.67 9.62
C THR A 21 3.42 8.54 9.66
N TRP A 22 4.14 9.25 8.79
CA TRP A 22 5.59 9.29 8.79
C TRP A 22 6.16 9.91 10.06
N LEU A 23 5.63 11.06 10.49
CA LEU A 23 6.03 11.71 11.76
C LEU A 23 5.77 10.81 12.97
N LYS A 24 4.60 10.16 13.02
CA LYS A 24 4.25 9.23 14.10
C LYS A 24 5.16 8.00 14.11
N SER A 25 5.42 7.41 12.94
CA SER A 25 6.34 6.27 12.81
C SER A 25 7.74 6.64 13.31
N ALA A 26 8.28 7.77 12.85
CA ALA A 26 9.58 8.26 13.29
C ALA A 26 9.64 8.52 14.80
N TRP A 27 8.56 9.04 15.40
CA TRP A 27 8.47 9.22 16.85
C TRP A 27 8.45 7.88 17.60
N VAL A 28 7.71 6.88 17.09
CA VAL A 28 7.65 5.53 17.69
C VAL A 28 9.02 4.84 17.62
N THR A 29 9.73 4.94 16.49
CA THR A 29 11.06 4.33 16.33
C THR A 29 12.10 4.89 17.31
N ARG A 30 11.92 6.13 17.79
CA ARG A 30 12.79 6.75 18.79
C ARG A 30 12.49 6.33 20.23
N GLN A 31 11.40 5.59 20.46
CA GLN A 31 11.07 5.12 21.81
C GLN A 31 12.02 3.99 22.23
N PRO A 32 12.36 3.88 23.53
CA PRO A 32 13.25 2.83 24.02
C PRO A 32 12.63 1.45 23.80
N ALA A 33 13.41 0.53 23.23
CA ALA A 33 12.96 -0.82 22.88
C ALA A 33 12.79 -1.79 24.07
N GLY A 34 13.06 -1.32 25.29
CA GLY A 34 12.95 -2.09 26.53
C GLY A 34 14.23 -2.85 26.88
N THR A 35 14.09 -4.09 27.37
CA THR A 35 15.21 -4.94 27.79
C THR A 35 15.80 -5.75 26.63
N ASP A 36 17.03 -6.24 26.75
CA ASP A 36 17.66 -7.10 25.73
C ASP A 36 16.82 -8.32 25.37
N ARG A 37 16.13 -8.91 26.35
CA ARG A 37 15.20 -10.03 26.11
C ARG A 37 14.02 -9.60 25.23
N MET A 38 13.46 -8.41 25.47
CA MET A 38 12.36 -7.86 24.67
C MET A 38 12.81 -7.58 23.23
N VAL A 39 13.98 -6.96 23.05
CA VAL A 39 14.55 -6.66 21.72
C VAL A 39 14.75 -7.93 20.90
N ARG A 40 15.28 -9.00 21.51
CA ARG A 40 15.46 -10.29 20.82
C ARG A 40 14.14 -10.90 20.37
N ILE A 41 13.12 -10.87 21.22
CA ILE A 41 11.78 -11.39 20.89
C ILE A 41 11.15 -10.57 19.77
N ALA A 42 11.16 -9.24 19.88
CA ALA A 42 10.60 -8.34 18.87
C ALA A 42 11.26 -8.54 17.50
N THR A 43 12.58 -8.72 17.46
CA THR A 43 13.33 -8.99 16.22
C THR A 43 12.93 -10.31 15.57
N ALA A 44 12.75 -11.37 16.37
CA ALA A 44 12.29 -12.66 15.86
C ALA A 44 10.84 -12.61 15.33
N ILE A 45 9.97 -11.83 15.99
CA ILE A 45 8.60 -11.59 15.50
C ILE A 45 8.63 -10.82 14.18
N GLN A 46 9.40 -9.74 14.10
CA GLN A 46 9.51 -8.93 12.89
C GLN A 46 10.04 -9.74 11.71
N SER A 47 11.06 -10.57 11.91
CA SER A 47 11.60 -11.42 10.84
C SER A 47 10.59 -12.47 10.38
N GLY A 48 9.87 -13.10 11.32
CA GLY A 48 8.78 -14.03 11.01
C GLY A 48 7.64 -13.37 10.22
N ALA A 49 7.18 -12.19 10.65
CA ALA A 49 6.15 -11.43 9.96
C ALA A 49 6.57 -11.02 8.55
N MET A 50 7.82 -10.58 8.37
CA MET A 50 8.34 -10.22 7.04
C MET A 50 8.49 -11.45 6.13
N ALA A 51 8.83 -12.62 6.66
CA ALA A 51 8.87 -13.86 5.89
C ALA A 51 7.46 -14.27 5.41
N PHE A 52 6.46 -14.15 6.28
CA PHE A 52 5.06 -14.39 5.93
C PHE A 52 4.56 -13.42 4.84
N LEU A 53 4.76 -12.11 5.04
CA LEU A 53 4.33 -11.09 4.07
C LEU A 53 4.97 -11.29 2.69
N ARG A 54 6.25 -11.70 2.64
CA ARG A 54 6.91 -12.01 1.37
C ARG A 54 6.31 -13.23 0.67
N ALA A 55 5.96 -14.27 1.43
CA ALA A 55 5.30 -15.45 0.87
C ALA A 55 3.92 -15.10 0.31
N GLU A 56 3.15 -14.30 1.06
CA GLU A 56 1.83 -13.81 0.63
C GLU A 56 1.93 -12.92 -0.61
N TYR A 57 2.84 -11.94 -0.61
CA TYR A 57 2.99 -10.99 -1.71
C TYR A 57 3.47 -11.67 -3.00
N ARG A 58 4.23 -12.76 -2.89
CA ARG A 58 4.61 -13.56 -4.06
C ARG A 58 3.40 -14.18 -4.76
N VAL A 59 2.46 -14.73 -3.99
CA VAL A 59 1.24 -15.32 -4.56
C VAL A 59 0.30 -14.22 -5.05
N LEU A 60 0.14 -13.15 -4.27
CA LEU A 60 -0.70 -12.00 -4.64
C LEU A 60 -0.23 -11.33 -5.93
N ALA A 61 1.10 -11.20 -6.14
CA ALA A 61 1.64 -10.60 -7.36
C ALA A 61 1.25 -11.37 -8.63
N ILE A 62 1.20 -12.71 -8.57
CA ILE A 62 0.74 -13.54 -9.69
C ILE A 62 -0.74 -13.25 -9.97
N PHE A 63 -1.57 -13.21 -8.93
CA PHE A 63 -2.99 -12.91 -9.06
C PHE A 63 -3.24 -11.52 -9.66
N VAL A 64 -2.62 -10.48 -9.09
CA VAL A 64 -2.75 -9.10 -9.55
C VAL A 64 -2.29 -8.97 -11.01
N THR A 65 -1.19 -9.61 -11.38
CA THR A 65 -0.69 -9.59 -12.77
C THR A 65 -1.68 -10.24 -13.74
N CYS A 66 -2.20 -11.43 -13.40
CA CYS A 66 -3.18 -12.12 -14.25
C CYS A 66 -4.46 -11.29 -14.43
N VAL A 67 -4.99 -10.72 -13.34
CA VAL A 67 -6.20 -9.87 -13.40
C VAL A 67 -5.94 -8.58 -14.17
N ALA A 68 -4.79 -7.93 -13.96
CA ALA A 68 -4.43 -6.72 -14.71
C ALA A 68 -4.36 -6.99 -16.22
N VAL A 69 -3.80 -8.14 -16.65
CA VAL A 69 -3.79 -8.54 -18.07
C VAL A 69 -5.21 -8.75 -18.61
N LEU A 70 -6.07 -9.43 -17.85
CA LEU A 70 -7.47 -9.64 -18.24
C LEU A 70 -8.26 -8.32 -18.33
N LEU A 71 -8.04 -7.41 -17.37
CA LEU A 71 -8.66 -6.08 -17.37
C LEU A 71 -8.15 -5.21 -18.51
N ALA A 72 -6.86 -5.28 -18.85
CA ALA A 72 -6.29 -4.54 -19.97
C ALA A 72 -6.90 -5.02 -21.29
N TRP A 73 -7.02 -6.34 -21.47
CA TRP A 73 -7.64 -6.93 -22.67
C TRP A 73 -9.13 -6.61 -22.75
N SER A 74 -9.87 -6.76 -21.65
CA SER A 74 -11.29 -6.39 -21.55
C SER A 74 -11.53 -4.90 -21.82
N GLY A 75 -10.64 -4.03 -21.32
CA GLY A 75 -10.69 -2.58 -21.53
C GLY A 75 -10.36 -2.16 -22.96
N ALA A 76 -9.52 -2.92 -23.67
CA ALA A 76 -9.18 -2.67 -25.06
C ALA A 76 -10.27 -3.15 -26.06
N SER A 77 -11.08 -4.13 -25.66
CA SER A 77 -12.03 -4.84 -26.55
C SER A 77 -13.46 -4.31 -26.51
N GLN A 78 -13.82 -3.50 -25.51
CA GLN A 78 -15.16 -2.95 -25.34
C GLN A 78 -15.23 -1.48 -25.72
N ALA A 79 -16.21 -1.11 -26.53
CA ALA A 79 -16.51 0.29 -26.85
C ALA A 79 -16.94 1.03 -25.57
N GLY A 80 -16.27 2.14 -25.25
CA GLY A 80 -16.50 2.93 -24.04
C GLY A 80 -15.69 2.52 -22.81
N SER A 81 -14.81 1.51 -22.94
CA SER A 81 -13.83 1.16 -21.90
C SER A 81 -12.42 1.66 -22.25
N SER A 82 -11.50 1.55 -21.30
CA SER A 82 -10.09 1.92 -21.47
C SER A 82 -9.17 0.88 -20.85
N PRO A 83 -8.03 0.54 -21.51
CA PRO A 83 -6.98 -0.27 -20.89
C PRO A 83 -6.42 0.31 -19.59
N LEU A 84 -6.59 1.61 -19.33
CA LEU A 84 -6.18 2.29 -18.09
C LEU A 84 -6.87 1.73 -16.83
N VAL A 85 -7.98 1.02 -16.98
CA VAL A 85 -8.64 0.31 -15.87
C VAL A 85 -7.68 -0.70 -15.22
N ALA A 86 -6.82 -1.34 -16.01
CA ALA A 86 -5.80 -2.25 -15.48
C ALA A 86 -4.75 -1.52 -14.61
N VAL A 87 -4.39 -0.29 -14.98
CA VAL A 87 -3.44 0.53 -14.22
C VAL A 87 -4.07 1.05 -12.93
N ALA A 88 -5.36 1.42 -12.96
CA ALA A 88 -6.08 1.85 -11.76
C ALA A 88 -6.36 0.71 -10.77
N PHE A 89 -6.37 -0.54 -11.24
CA PHE A 89 -6.56 -1.73 -10.41
C PHE A 89 -5.31 -2.11 -9.60
N VAL A 90 -4.11 -1.90 -10.17
CA VAL A 90 -2.82 -2.20 -9.53
C VAL A 90 -2.45 -1.13 -8.53
#